data_AF-A0A212S8G6-F1
#
_entry.id   AF-A0A212S8G6-F1
#
_cell.length_a   1.000
_cell.length_b   1.000
_cell.length_c   1.000
_cell.angle_alpha   90.00
_cell.angle_beta   90.00
_cell.angle_gamma   90.00
#
_symmetry.space_group_name_H-M   'P 1'
#
loop_
_entity.id
_entity.type
_entity.pdbx_description
1 polymer ?
#
loop_
_entity_poly.entity_id
_entity_poly.type
_entity_poly.pdbx_seq_one_letter_code
_entity_poly.pdbx_strand_id
1 'polypeptide(L)'
;MATNPAPATNLDLATFAMSLNDASRALYGGLWSQTADEGAQGPGSLAKYSADLTAIQKQLTGQTDAASMQIVTDIGNALAAAPNTIGNAGGVVDAQTALQAAHMDILAQVANSPTLSAAGVTQVPTVQNFDPATAPHATFADIGNLFNDVVAKSFGGVNATEAGGVNREITAIQNDLKQLIANDPQDFHGLALVHTQAIIDQLSLEKQYNNQAGATTVSARGPADTLLDIIDIVHGDDALAALAHANGADGWAASPASATDTPRYQDNAEQTNFWAGFVAGSNALGDAASALVGTGDKAAINALLHQLHTFEKNVTNFDAAQGGIFAGRFDNELLGAKSTLGAEVDMMIKGLRTGDKELVDAAAQQMHDNAADVAGNSIPLNNGDYNTDARTIADALNMTKAPTATAFDLTSAKGAVVPTTVAVAGGAAGGADAGAAPGGDAGGAGAAHSHGGPHHVADAMPHFDGGHHFHHMWG
;
A
#
# COMPACT_ATOMS: atom_id res chain seq x y z
N MET A 1 28.21 10.93 55.20
CA MET A 1 28.41 10.61 53.78
C MET A 1 27.17 9.86 53.32
N ALA A 2 26.28 10.54 52.60
CA ALA A 2 25.14 9.89 51.97
C ALA A 2 25.69 9.01 50.85
N THR A 3 25.33 7.72 50.86
CA THR A 3 25.67 6.77 49.82
C THR A 3 25.06 7.24 48.50
N ASN A 4 25.86 7.33 47.45
CA ASN A 4 25.37 7.51 46.08
C ASN A 4 24.23 6.51 45.84
N PRO A 5 23.06 6.96 45.33
CA PRO A 5 22.05 6.01 44.87
C PRO A 5 22.68 5.11 43.81
N ALA A 6 22.32 3.82 43.84
CA ALA A 6 22.73 2.85 42.84
C ALA A 6 22.44 3.38 41.42
N PRO A 7 23.30 3.11 40.42
CA PRO A 7 23.03 3.49 39.05
C PRO A 7 21.65 2.96 38.63
N ALA A 8 20.93 3.82 37.91
CA ALA A 8 19.59 3.58 37.40
C ALA A 8 19.47 2.21 36.73
N THR A 9 18.26 1.64 36.82
CA THR A 9 17.82 0.44 36.11
C THR A 9 18.40 0.36 34.71
N ASN A 10 18.97 -0.81 34.33
CA ASN A 10 19.45 -1.07 32.97
C ASN A 10 18.36 -0.65 31.98
N LEU A 11 18.65 0.39 31.19
CA LEU A 11 17.82 0.80 30.07
C LEU A 11 17.78 -0.35 29.07
N ASP A 12 16.59 -0.79 28.70
CA ASP A 12 16.41 -1.77 27.63
C ASP A 12 16.49 -1.04 26.29
N LEU A 13 17.70 -0.95 25.74
CA LEU A 13 17.96 -0.22 24.48
C LEU A 13 17.16 -0.78 23.31
N ALA A 14 16.84 -2.08 23.29
CA ALA A 14 16.04 -2.67 22.21
C ALA A 14 14.60 -2.19 22.29
N THR A 15 13.97 -2.26 23.46
CA THR A 15 12.61 -1.76 23.66
C THR A 15 12.53 -0.24 23.49
N PHE A 16 13.56 0.50 23.92
CA PHE A 16 13.67 1.93 23.65
C PHE A 16 13.66 2.25 22.15
N ALA A 17 14.51 1.56 21.36
CA ALA A 17 14.61 1.80 19.93
C ALA A 17 13.32 1.42 19.19
N MET A 18 12.73 0.28 19.54
CA MET A 18 11.44 -0.16 18.99
C MET A 18 10.35 0.89 19.21
N SER A 19 10.15 1.35 20.45
CA SER A 19 9.13 2.38 20.73
C SER A 19 9.43 3.71 20.01
N LEU A 20 10.71 4.09 19.87
CA LEU A 20 11.05 5.34 19.19
C LEU A 20 10.88 5.24 17.67
N ASN A 21 11.23 4.10 17.07
CA ASN A 21 10.96 3.82 15.66
C ASN A 21 9.45 3.82 15.38
N ASP A 22 8.67 3.17 16.23
CA ASP A 22 7.21 3.15 16.15
C ASP A 22 6.59 4.55 16.26
N ALA A 23 7.06 5.35 17.22
CA ALA A 23 6.62 6.73 17.38
C ALA A 23 7.03 7.59 16.18
N SER A 24 8.22 7.36 15.61
CA SER A 24 8.69 8.08 14.41
C SER A 24 7.84 7.72 13.20
N ARG A 25 7.56 6.42 12.98
CA ARG A 25 6.73 5.95 11.86
C ARG A 25 5.31 6.52 11.93
N ALA A 26 4.73 6.64 13.14
CA ALA A 26 3.39 7.21 13.33
C ALA A 26 3.24 8.68 12.90
N LEU A 27 4.35 9.41 12.69
CA LEU A 27 4.35 10.83 12.32
C LEU A 27 4.45 11.09 10.81
N TYR A 28 4.68 10.07 9.98
CA TYR A 28 4.67 10.23 8.52
C TYR A 28 3.30 10.76 8.09
N GLY A 29 3.24 11.84 7.31
CA GLY A 29 1.96 12.43 6.85
C GLY A 29 1.06 13.05 7.93
N GLY A 30 1.36 12.84 9.23
CA GLY A 30 0.68 13.44 10.37
C GLY A 30 -0.08 12.44 11.26
N LEU A 31 -0.48 12.92 12.45
CA LEU A 31 -1.24 12.12 13.40
C LEU A 31 -2.73 12.12 13.08
N TRP A 32 -3.35 10.96 13.29
CA TRP A 32 -4.80 10.80 13.17
C TRP A 32 -5.38 10.17 14.43
N SER A 33 -6.67 10.40 14.63
CA SER A 33 -7.40 9.87 15.78
C SER A 33 -8.84 9.60 15.41
N GLN A 34 -9.44 8.67 16.12
CA GLN A 34 -10.86 8.39 16.05
C GLN A 34 -11.42 7.93 17.39
N THR A 35 -12.74 7.95 17.53
CA THR A 35 -13.43 7.64 18.78
C THR A 35 -13.77 6.16 18.96
N ALA A 36 -13.79 5.37 17.88
CA ALA A 36 -14.09 3.94 17.92
C ALA A 36 -12.83 3.11 17.63
N ASP A 37 -12.77 1.90 18.20
CA ASP A 37 -11.76 0.90 17.85
C ASP A 37 -12.02 0.37 16.44
N GLU A 38 -10.98 0.32 15.61
CA GLU A 38 -11.00 -0.03 14.20
C GLU A 38 -10.88 -1.53 13.93
N GLY A 39 -11.48 -2.35 14.81
CA GLY A 39 -11.21 -3.78 14.84
C GLY A 39 -9.79 -4.05 15.29
N ALA A 40 -9.58 -4.31 16.59
CA ALA A 40 -8.28 -4.64 17.20
C ALA A 40 -7.12 -3.64 16.99
N GLN A 41 -7.35 -2.56 16.23
CA GLN A 41 -6.38 -1.56 15.78
C GLN A 41 -6.31 -0.32 16.68
N GLY A 42 -7.30 -0.15 17.55
CA GLY A 42 -7.36 0.95 18.48
C GLY A 42 -7.78 2.29 17.86
N PRO A 43 -7.61 3.40 18.60
CA PRO A 43 -8.19 4.71 18.28
C PRO A 43 -7.33 5.59 17.36
N GLY A 44 -6.39 5.02 16.61
CA GLY A 44 -5.57 5.70 15.60
C GLY A 44 -4.12 6.02 16.02
N SER A 45 -3.34 6.61 15.09
CA SER A 45 -1.89 6.80 15.27
C SER A 45 -1.52 7.71 16.44
N LEU A 46 -2.37 8.69 16.81
CA LEU A 46 -2.18 9.52 17.99
C LEU A 46 -2.04 8.70 19.27
N ALA A 47 -2.87 7.67 19.42
CA ALA A 47 -2.89 6.86 20.63
C ALA A 47 -1.66 5.96 20.71
N LYS A 48 -1.27 5.34 19.58
CA LYS A 48 -0.04 4.55 19.47
C LYS A 48 1.19 5.40 19.76
N TYR A 49 1.32 6.54 19.08
CA TYR A 49 2.36 7.54 19.31
C TYR A 49 2.48 7.94 20.78
N SER A 50 1.35 8.26 21.42
CA SER A 50 1.32 8.68 22.82
C SER A 50 1.73 7.54 23.77
N ALA A 51 1.32 6.30 23.46
CA ALA A 51 1.68 5.12 24.24
C ALA A 51 3.19 4.83 24.15
N ASP A 52 3.76 4.89 22.94
CA ASP A 52 5.18 4.67 22.69
C ASP A 52 6.05 5.72 23.38
N LEU A 53 5.70 7.01 23.25
CA LEU A 53 6.40 8.08 23.97
C LEU A 53 6.28 7.94 25.50
N THR A 54 5.12 7.53 26.01
CA THR A 54 4.94 7.28 27.45
C THR A 54 5.81 6.11 27.92
N ALA A 55 5.93 5.05 27.11
CA ALA A 55 6.79 3.92 27.40
C ALA A 55 8.27 4.34 27.46
N ILE A 56 8.73 5.14 26.50
CA ILE A 56 10.09 5.72 26.50
C ILE A 56 10.31 6.59 27.73
N GLN A 57 9.37 7.50 28.05
CA GLN A 57 9.47 8.38 29.21
C GLN A 57 9.63 7.58 30.51
N LYS A 58 8.88 6.49 30.65
CA LYS A 58 8.96 5.59 31.81
C LYS A 58 10.33 4.90 31.91
N GLN A 59 10.91 4.47 30.79
CA GLN A 59 12.23 3.85 30.77
C GLN A 59 13.35 4.83 31.14
N LEU A 60 13.23 6.08 30.72
CA LEU A 60 14.20 7.13 31.03
C LEU A 60 13.99 7.76 32.41
N THR A 61 12.87 7.50 33.07
CA THR A 61 12.58 8.03 34.41
C THR A 61 13.64 7.53 35.42
N GLY A 62 14.38 8.46 36.01
CA GLY A 62 15.45 8.16 36.97
C GLY A 62 16.85 8.08 36.36
N GLN A 63 16.99 8.15 35.02
CA GLN A 63 18.26 8.45 34.39
C GLN A 63 18.67 9.90 34.72
N THR A 64 19.97 10.12 34.89
CA THR A 64 20.50 11.42 35.35
C THR A 64 21.47 12.07 34.37
N ASP A 65 21.75 11.39 33.24
CA ASP A 65 22.52 12.00 32.17
C ASP A 65 21.70 13.07 31.45
N ALA A 66 22.41 14.08 30.91
CA ALA A 66 21.78 15.25 30.32
C ALA A 66 20.89 14.91 29.11
N ALA A 67 21.28 13.92 28.30
CA ALA A 67 20.52 13.52 27.12
C ALA A 67 19.19 12.88 27.53
N SER A 68 19.19 11.93 28.47
CA SER A 68 17.96 11.31 28.97
C SER A 68 16.99 12.32 29.59
N MET A 69 17.49 13.28 30.38
CA MET A 69 16.64 14.33 30.97
C MET A 69 16.04 15.27 29.91
N GLN A 70 16.82 15.59 28.86
CA GLN A 70 16.34 16.40 27.75
C GLN A 70 15.27 15.65 26.94
N ILE A 71 15.50 14.38 26.60
CA ILE A 71 14.51 13.53 25.92
C ILE A 71 13.19 13.46 26.70
N VAL A 72 13.23 13.30 28.04
CA VAL A 72 12.02 13.30 28.86
C VAL A 72 11.25 14.63 28.78
N THR A 73 11.97 15.75 28.66
CA THR A 73 11.38 17.08 28.48
C THR A 73 10.74 17.20 27.11
N ASP A 74 11.44 16.79 26.05
CA ASP A 74 10.96 16.87 24.68
C ASP A 74 9.76 15.93 24.44
N ILE A 75 9.75 14.75 25.07
CA ILE A 75 8.55 13.88 25.11
C ILE A 75 7.37 14.61 25.74
N GLY A 76 7.57 15.36 26.82
CA GLY A 76 6.50 16.15 27.44
C GLY A 76 5.93 17.19 26.48
N ASN A 77 6.79 17.86 25.70
CA ASN A 77 6.37 18.83 24.68
C ASN A 77 5.62 18.14 23.53
N ALA A 78 6.13 17.01 23.04
CA ALA A 78 5.50 16.23 21.97
C ALA A 78 4.11 15.71 22.39
N LEU A 79 3.97 15.15 23.59
CA LEU A 79 2.69 14.67 24.12
C LEU A 79 1.68 15.80 24.34
N ALA A 80 2.14 17.02 24.67
CA ALA A 80 1.28 18.18 24.79
C ALA A 80 0.81 18.72 23.42
N ALA A 81 1.67 18.66 22.40
CA ALA A 81 1.37 19.12 21.06
C ALA A 81 0.47 18.15 20.27
N ALA A 82 0.73 16.85 20.36
CA ALA A 82 0.15 15.80 19.52
C ALA A 82 -1.40 15.82 19.43
N PRO A 83 -2.18 15.97 20.52
CA PRO A 83 -3.65 16.02 20.41
C PRO A 83 -4.18 17.23 19.62
N ASN A 84 -3.37 18.29 19.51
CA ASN A 84 -3.73 19.55 18.86
C ASN A 84 -3.31 19.61 17.39
N THR A 85 -2.65 18.58 16.86
CA THR A 85 -2.28 18.50 15.43
C THR A 85 -3.42 17.97 14.55
N ILE A 86 -4.54 17.60 15.15
CA ILE A 86 -5.65 16.93 14.46
C ILE A 86 -6.80 17.91 14.23
N GLY A 87 -7.29 17.96 12.98
CA GLY A 87 -8.44 18.74 12.57
C GLY A 87 -8.11 20.19 12.17
N ASN A 88 -9.12 21.06 12.16
CA ASN A 88 -9.03 22.45 11.71
C ASN A 88 -9.19 23.48 12.85
N ALA A 89 -8.63 23.17 14.02
CA ALA A 89 -8.65 24.11 15.15
C ALA A 89 -7.61 25.22 14.95
N GLY A 90 -7.88 26.42 15.48
CA GLY A 90 -6.84 27.45 15.59
C GLY A 90 -5.68 26.95 16.45
N GLY A 91 -4.46 26.99 15.90
CA GLY A 91 -3.25 26.50 16.58
C GLY A 91 -2.72 25.14 16.08
N VAL A 92 -3.37 24.50 15.10
CA VAL A 92 -2.86 23.25 14.49
C VAL A 92 -1.46 23.42 13.90
N VAL A 93 -1.20 24.54 13.21
CA VAL A 93 0.12 24.86 12.66
C VAL A 93 1.19 24.91 13.75
N ASP A 94 0.92 25.64 14.84
CA ASP A 94 1.84 25.78 15.96
C ASP A 94 2.05 24.42 16.65
N ALA A 95 1.00 23.61 16.77
CA ALA A 95 1.07 22.27 17.33
C ALA A 95 1.89 21.31 16.44
N GLN A 96 1.71 21.33 15.13
CA GLN A 96 2.50 20.52 14.18
C GLN A 96 3.97 20.93 14.23
N THR A 97 4.24 22.24 14.22
CA THR A 97 5.60 22.79 14.35
C THR A 97 6.23 22.35 15.67
N ALA A 98 5.50 22.45 16.79
CA ALA A 98 5.99 22.06 18.11
C ALA A 98 6.22 20.54 18.21
N LEU A 99 5.33 19.74 17.64
CA LEU A 99 5.43 18.28 17.60
C LEU A 99 6.66 17.84 16.81
N GLN A 100 6.83 18.38 15.59
CA GLN A 100 7.96 18.09 14.73
C GLN A 100 9.28 18.50 15.41
N ALA A 101 9.36 19.72 15.94
CA ALA A 101 10.55 20.20 16.63
C ALA A 101 10.93 19.30 17.83
N ALA A 102 9.96 19.01 18.70
CA ALA A 102 10.20 18.17 19.87
C ALA A 102 10.66 16.76 19.47
N HIS A 103 10.06 16.16 18.44
CA HIS A 103 10.43 14.82 18.00
C HIS A 103 11.81 14.77 17.34
N MET A 104 12.15 15.76 16.51
CA MET A 104 13.48 15.87 15.93
C MET A 104 14.56 16.12 16.99
N ASP A 105 14.25 16.88 18.04
CA ASP A 105 15.14 17.05 19.20
C ASP A 105 15.37 15.71 19.92
N ILE A 106 14.33 14.88 20.12
CA ILE A 106 14.49 13.52 20.68
C ILE A 106 15.47 12.70 19.83
N LEU A 107 15.27 12.64 18.51
CA LEU A 107 16.14 11.90 17.60
C LEU A 107 17.59 12.42 17.65
N ALA A 108 17.77 13.74 17.69
CA ALA A 108 19.08 14.35 17.81
C ALA A 108 19.77 14.03 19.14
N GLN A 109 19.04 14.01 20.26
CA GLN A 109 19.59 13.61 21.56
C GLN A 109 20.01 12.15 21.58
N VAL A 110 19.22 11.26 20.95
CA VAL A 110 19.56 9.84 20.82
C VAL A 110 20.84 9.66 19.99
N ALA A 111 20.91 10.32 18.84
CA ALA A 111 22.06 10.26 17.94
C ALA A 111 23.36 10.74 18.59
N ASN A 112 23.28 11.81 19.40
CA ASN A 112 24.45 12.43 20.03
C ASN A 112 24.82 11.81 21.39
N SER A 113 23.99 10.92 21.94
CA SER A 113 24.25 10.23 23.20
C SER A 113 25.08 8.97 22.97
N PRO A 114 26.29 8.82 23.57
CA PRO A 114 27.09 7.60 23.45
C PRO A 114 26.38 6.34 23.92
N THR A 115 25.43 6.47 24.86
CA THR A 115 24.67 5.35 25.40
C THR A 115 23.47 5.00 24.52
N LEU A 116 22.75 6.00 24.00
CA LEU A 116 21.50 5.80 23.26
C LEU A 116 21.73 5.56 21.77
N SER A 117 22.78 6.11 21.18
CA SER A 117 23.14 5.87 19.77
C SER A 117 23.42 4.39 19.47
N ALA A 118 23.78 3.60 20.48
CA ALA A 118 23.95 2.15 20.36
C ALA A 118 22.63 1.37 20.23
N ALA A 119 21.47 2.03 20.39
CA ALA A 119 20.16 1.40 20.35
C ALA A 119 19.69 1.02 18.93
N GLY A 120 20.32 1.55 17.88
CA GLY A 120 19.97 1.23 16.49
C GLY A 120 18.67 1.89 16.02
N VAL A 121 18.37 3.10 16.52
CA VAL A 121 17.24 3.91 16.06
C VAL A 121 17.49 4.36 14.62
N THR A 122 16.56 4.04 13.72
CA THR A 122 16.62 4.51 12.33
C THR A 122 16.27 5.99 12.31
N GLN A 123 17.15 6.82 11.75
CA GLN A 123 16.86 8.25 11.67
C GLN A 123 15.88 8.53 10.54
N VAL A 124 14.88 9.36 10.83
CA VAL A 124 14.02 9.98 9.84
C VAL A 124 14.86 10.97 9.01
N PRO A 125 14.58 11.15 7.71
CA PRO A 125 15.20 12.19 6.92
C PRO A 125 15.13 13.57 7.58
N THR A 126 16.21 14.35 7.40
CA THR A 126 16.26 15.74 7.88
C THR A 126 15.89 16.70 6.75
N VAL A 127 15.18 17.78 7.09
CA VAL A 127 14.81 18.81 6.13
C VAL A 127 16.07 19.46 5.54
N GLN A 128 16.23 19.34 4.22
CA GLN A 128 17.35 19.91 3.47
C GLN A 128 16.97 21.23 2.79
N ASN A 129 15.66 21.51 2.61
CA ASN A 129 15.14 22.69 1.90
C ASN A 129 15.72 22.81 0.49
N PHE A 130 15.65 21.73 -0.29
CA PHE A 130 16.06 21.78 -1.69
C PHE A 130 15.18 22.79 -2.45
N ASP A 131 15.79 23.60 -3.31
CA ASP A 131 15.04 24.34 -4.32
C ASP A 131 14.76 23.39 -5.48
N PRO A 132 13.48 23.02 -5.74
CA PRO A 132 13.14 22.06 -6.77
C PRO A 132 13.61 22.48 -8.16
N ALA A 133 13.77 23.79 -8.40
CA ALA A 133 14.20 24.33 -9.68
C ALA A 133 15.71 24.21 -9.93
N THR A 134 16.52 23.99 -8.89
CA THR A 134 17.99 24.04 -8.99
C THR A 134 18.70 22.84 -8.37
N ALA A 135 17.99 21.98 -7.63
CA ALA A 135 18.54 20.71 -7.16
C ALA A 135 18.91 19.80 -8.35
N PRO A 136 20.01 19.04 -8.25
CA PRO A 136 20.34 18.04 -9.26
C PRO A 136 19.29 16.92 -9.19
N HIS A 137 18.67 16.57 -10.32
CA HIS A 137 17.67 15.50 -10.43
C HIS A 137 18.01 14.53 -11.57
N ALA A 138 19.31 14.31 -11.81
CA ALA A 138 19.78 13.58 -12.98
C ALA A 138 19.63 12.05 -12.84
N THR A 139 19.50 11.56 -11.60
CA THR A 139 19.43 10.12 -11.29
C THR A 139 18.24 9.81 -10.38
N PHE A 140 17.83 8.54 -10.33
CA PHE A 140 16.77 8.10 -9.43
C PHE A 140 17.09 8.37 -7.95
N ALA A 141 18.35 8.23 -7.55
CA ALA A 141 18.82 8.54 -6.20
C ALA A 141 18.75 10.05 -5.88
N ASP A 142 19.08 10.91 -6.84
CA ASP A 142 18.95 12.36 -6.67
C ASP A 142 17.49 12.78 -6.45
N ILE A 143 16.57 12.21 -7.22
CA ILE A 143 15.12 12.39 -7.02
C ILE A 143 14.71 11.90 -5.62
N GLY A 144 15.27 10.77 -5.18
CA GLY A 144 15.07 10.24 -3.83
C GLY A 144 15.50 11.18 -2.72
N ASN A 145 16.52 12.01 -2.93
CA ASN A 145 16.90 13.04 -1.95
C ASN A 145 15.84 14.15 -1.86
N LEU A 146 15.21 14.52 -2.98
CA LEU A 146 14.08 15.45 -2.97
C LEU A 146 12.85 14.83 -2.28
N PHE A 147 12.60 13.54 -2.50
CA PHE A 147 11.55 12.81 -1.79
C PHE A 147 11.81 12.74 -0.27
N ASN A 148 13.05 12.52 0.15
CA ASN A 148 13.45 12.56 1.56
C ASN A 148 13.13 13.92 2.22
N ASP A 149 13.31 15.03 1.49
CA ASP A 149 12.95 16.38 1.96
C ASP A 149 11.43 16.56 2.08
N VAL A 150 10.65 15.99 1.14
CA VAL A 150 9.18 15.93 1.23
C VAL A 150 8.75 15.17 2.48
N VAL A 151 9.29 13.97 2.72
CA VAL A 151 8.99 13.17 3.92
C VAL A 151 9.31 13.95 5.20
N ALA A 152 10.48 14.59 5.26
CA ALA A 152 10.90 15.38 6.42
C ALA A 152 9.95 16.57 6.68
N LYS A 153 9.46 17.23 5.63
CA LYS A 153 8.50 18.34 5.72
C LYS A 153 7.09 17.89 6.06
N SER A 154 6.70 16.68 5.66
CA SER A 154 5.41 16.09 6.00
C SER A 154 5.38 15.43 7.39
N PHE A 155 6.51 15.41 8.11
CA PHE A 155 6.64 14.80 9.43
C PHE A 155 5.86 15.58 10.50
N GLY A 156 4.87 14.94 11.12
CA GLY A 156 3.90 15.61 12.00
C GLY A 156 2.71 16.23 11.25
N GLY A 157 2.68 16.12 9.92
CA GLY A 157 1.62 16.55 9.03
C GLY A 157 1.89 17.87 8.32
N VAL A 158 1.34 18.03 7.13
CA VAL A 158 1.47 19.23 6.30
C VAL A 158 0.35 20.22 6.65
N ASN A 159 0.70 21.49 6.87
CA ASN A 159 -0.28 22.55 7.01
C ASN A 159 -0.48 23.38 5.73
N ALA A 160 -1.55 24.19 5.71
CA ALA A 160 -1.91 25.01 4.55
C ALA A 160 -0.83 26.02 4.11
N THR A 161 0.07 26.43 5.02
CA THR A 161 1.18 27.35 4.69
C THR A 161 2.30 26.61 3.95
N GLU A 162 2.59 25.38 4.35
CA GLU A 162 3.66 24.54 3.80
C GLU A 162 3.25 23.77 2.54
N ALA A 163 1.95 23.44 2.41
CA ALA A 163 1.40 22.63 1.32
C ALA A 163 1.84 23.12 -0.07
N GLY A 164 1.92 24.45 -0.27
CA GLY A 164 2.38 25.02 -1.53
C GLY A 164 3.85 24.72 -1.85
N GLY A 165 4.71 24.64 -0.84
CA GLY A 165 6.13 24.25 -0.97
C GLY A 165 6.27 22.77 -1.28
N VAL A 166 5.68 21.93 -0.43
CA VAL A 166 5.69 20.46 -0.59
C VAL A 166 5.14 20.04 -1.95
N ASN A 167 4.03 20.64 -2.41
CA ASN A 167 3.47 20.31 -3.72
C ASN A 167 4.36 20.70 -4.91
N ARG A 168 5.25 21.69 -4.77
CA ARG A 168 6.23 22.03 -5.82
C ARG A 168 7.32 20.96 -5.89
N GLU A 169 7.81 20.49 -4.74
CA GLU A 169 8.79 19.40 -4.67
C GLU A 169 8.23 18.12 -5.25
N ILE A 170 7.02 17.72 -4.84
CA ILE A 170 6.33 16.56 -5.42
C ILE A 170 6.20 16.71 -6.95
N THR A 171 5.85 17.90 -7.44
CA THR A 171 5.73 18.13 -8.89
C THR A 171 7.08 17.97 -9.62
N ALA A 172 8.19 18.38 -9.01
CA ALA A 172 9.52 18.16 -9.58
C ALA A 172 9.86 16.67 -9.62
N ILE A 173 9.69 15.94 -8.50
CA ILE A 173 9.86 14.48 -8.43
C ILE A 173 9.08 13.78 -9.55
N GLN A 174 7.79 14.09 -9.71
CA GLN A 174 6.95 13.49 -10.75
C GLN A 174 7.46 13.77 -12.17
N ASN A 175 7.95 14.99 -12.43
CA ASN A 175 8.46 15.36 -13.74
C ASN A 175 9.80 14.68 -14.03
N ASP A 176 10.66 14.55 -13.03
CA ASP A 176 12.00 13.98 -13.18
C ASP A 176 11.93 12.45 -13.30
N LEU A 177 11.02 11.78 -12.59
CA LEU A 177 10.73 10.35 -12.79
C LEU A 177 10.26 10.08 -14.23
N LYS A 178 9.34 10.90 -14.75
CA LYS A 178 8.87 10.78 -16.15
C LYS A 178 10.00 11.01 -17.16
N GLN A 179 10.92 11.93 -16.87
CA GLN A 179 12.08 12.17 -17.72
C GLN A 179 13.07 11.00 -17.66
N LEU A 180 13.35 10.44 -16.48
CA LEU A 180 14.19 9.25 -16.32
C LEU A 180 13.63 8.05 -17.09
N ILE A 181 12.34 7.75 -16.93
CA ILE A 181 11.69 6.68 -17.69
C ILE A 181 11.87 6.87 -19.21
N ALA A 182 11.78 8.11 -19.69
CA ALA A 182 11.93 8.42 -21.11
C ALA A 182 13.37 8.36 -21.61
N ASN A 183 14.34 8.78 -20.79
CA ASN A 183 15.76 8.85 -21.15
C ASN A 183 16.46 7.49 -20.99
N ASP A 184 16.07 6.73 -19.97
CA ASP A 184 16.71 5.48 -19.54
C ASP A 184 15.69 4.33 -19.46
N PRO A 185 14.93 4.03 -20.55
CA PRO A 185 13.87 3.02 -20.52
C PRO A 185 14.39 1.61 -20.20
N GLN A 186 15.69 1.34 -20.35
CA GLN A 186 16.28 0.07 -19.93
C GLN A 186 16.31 -0.13 -18.41
N ASP A 187 16.26 0.95 -17.62
CA ASP A 187 16.27 0.89 -16.16
C ASP A 187 14.85 0.85 -15.58
N PHE A 188 13.85 1.22 -16.40
CA PHE A 188 12.44 1.25 -16.06
C PHE A 188 11.62 0.40 -17.03
N HIS A 189 11.66 -0.92 -16.85
CA HIS A 189 10.87 -1.90 -17.58
C HIS A 189 10.25 -2.92 -16.61
N GLY A 190 9.34 -3.77 -17.09
CA GLY A 190 8.67 -4.78 -16.26
C GLY A 190 8.06 -4.18 -14.99
N LEU A 191 8.30 -4.81 -13.83
CA LEU A 191 7.79 -4.37 -12.53
C LEU A 191 8.31 -3.00 -12.11
N ALA A 192 9.59 -2.70 -12.33
CA ALA A 192 10.18 -1.41 -11.98
C ALA A 192 9.43 -0.24 -12.64
N LEU A 193 8.95 -0.44 -13.87
CA LEU A 193 8.14 0.57 -14.56
C LEU A 193 6.74 0.69 -13.96
N VAL A 194 6.10 -0.43 -13.60
CA VAL A 194 4.79 -0.43 -12.94
C VAL A 194 4.87 0.29 -11.58
N HIS A 195 5.87 -0.05 -10.78
CA HIS A 195 6.15 0.58 -9.49
C HIS A 195 6.49 2.06 -9.60
N THR A 196 7.32 2.45 -10.58
CA THR A 196 7.61 3.87 -10.79
C THR A 196 6.36 4.65 -11.18
N GLN A 197 5.45 4.05 -11.95
CA GLN A 197 4.16 4.65 -12.27
C GLN A 197 3.27 4.76 -11.03
N ALA A 198 3.21 3.73 -10.18
CA ALA A 198 2.51 3.78 -8.90
C ALA A 198 3.03 4.90 -8.00
N ILE A 199 4.34 5.09 -7.89
CA ILE A 199 4.96 6.21 -7.15
C ILE A 199 4.47 7.55 -7.70
N ILE A 200 4.49 7.75 -9.04
CA ILE A 200 4.03 9.00 -9.67
C ILE A 200 2.56 9.29 -9.34
N ASP A 201 1.73 8.25 -9.34
CA ASP A 201 0.28 8.36 -9.13
C ASP A 201 -0.06 8.59 -7.66
N GLN A 202 0.59 7.87 -6.75
CA GLN A 202 0.52 8.09 -5.30
C GLN A 202 1.01 9.50 -4.91
N LEU A 203 2.08 10.02 -5.53
CA LEU A 203 2.47 11.42 -5.36
C LEU A 203 1.37 12.42 -5.81
N SER A 204 0.53 12.05 -6.77
CA SER A 204 -0.65 12.85 -7.15
C SER A 204 -1.78 12.78 -6.12
N LEU A 205 -1.87 11.68 -5.38
CA LEU A 205 -2.77 11.50 -4.27
C LEU A 205 -2.29 12.30 -3.04
N GLU A 206 -1.00 12.26 -2.73
CA GLU A 206 -0.40 13.07 -1.67
C GLU A 206 -0.64 14.57 -1.89
N LYS A 207 -0.48 15.06 -3.13
CA LYS A 207 -0.86 16.44 -3.48
C LYS A 207 -2.32 16.75 -3.23
N GLN A 208 -3.22 15.78 -3.45
CA GLN A 208 -4.64 15.96 -3.17
C GLN A 208 -4.90 16.09 -1.67
N TYR A 209 -4.22 15.30 -0.83
CA TYR A 209 -4.31 15.46 0.61
C TYR A 209 -3.71 16.78 1.10
N ASN A 210 -2.54 17.18 0.59
CA ASN A 210 -1.91 18.46 0.93
C ASN A 210 -2.79 19.67 0.57
N ASN A 211 -3.56 19.59 -0.52
CA ASN A 211 -4.52 20.62 -0.89
C ASN A 211 -5.77 20.64 0.01
N GLN A 212 -6.00 19.58 0.79
CA GLN A 212 -7.04 19.50 1.81
C GLN A 212 -6.50 19.81 3.21
N ALA A 213 -5.21 20.10 3.37
CA ALA A 213 -4.60 20.46 4.65
C ALA A 213 -5.38 21.62 5.29
N GLY A 214 -5.92 21.36 6.49
CA GLY A 214 -6.75 22.32 7.23
C GLY A 214 -8.22 22.42 6.79
N ALA A 215 -8.73 21.56 5.90
CA ALA A 215 -10.10 21.63 5.40
C ALA A 215 -11.06 20.54 5.94
N THR A 216 -10.57 19.46 6.56
CA THR A 216 -11.42 18.30 6.91
C THR A 216 -11.24 17.78 8.34
N THR A 217 -12.32 17.18 8.87
CA THR A 217 -12.40 16.47 10.16
C THR A 217 -12.18 14.96 10.02
N VAL A 218 -11.54 14.51 8.94
CA VAL A 218 -11.20 13.11 8.60
C VAL A 218 -9.97 13.20 7.70
N SER A 219 -8.86 12.47 7.81
CA SER A 219 -8.20 11.65 8.82
C SER A 219 -6.75 11.62 8.31
N ALA A 220 -5.72 11.95 9.11
CA ALA A 220 -4.32 12.01 8.64
C ALA A 220 -3.69 10.63 8.34
N ARG A 221 -4.52 9.67 7.92
CA ARG A 221 -4.08 8.34 7.56
C ARG A 221 -3.60 8.26 6.12
N GLY A 222 -4.42 8.69 5.15
CA GLY A 222 -4.08 8.63 3.72
C GLY A 222 -2.71 9.25 3.36
N PRO A 223 -2.31 10.42 3.91
CA PRO A 223 -0.97 10.98 3.66
C PRO A 223 0.17 10.12 4.22
N ALA A 224 -0.04 9.50 5.38
CA ALA A 224 0.96 8.64 6.01
C ALA A 224 1.18 7.39 5.15
N ASP A 225 0.08 6.71 4.82
CA ASP A 225 0.07 5.47 4.05
C ASP A 225 0.70 5.72 2.66
N THR A 226 0.35 6.82 1.98
CA THR A 226 0.93 7.19 0.67
C THR A 226 2.46 7.38 0.72
N LEU A 227 3.01 8.03 1.74
CA LEU A 227 4.45 8.25 1.84
C LEU A 227 5.21 6.97 2.22
N LEU A 228 4.62 6.16 3.11
CA LEU A 228 5.20 4.88 3.52
C LEU A 228 5.18 3.87 2.37
N ASP A 229 4.09 3.79 1.62
CA ASP A 229 3.99 2.96 0.41
C ASP A 229 5.07 3.28 -0.61
N ILE A 230 5.30 4.57 -0.91
CA ILE A 230 6.33 4.96 -1.87
C ILE A 230 7.71 4.47 -1.40
N ILE A 231 8.00 4.56 -0.10
CA ILE A 231 9.24 4.02 0.47
C ILE A 231 9.26 2.50 0.28
N ASP A 232 8.20 1.80 0.65
CA ASP A 232 8.14 0.35 0.61
C ASP A 232 8.19 -0.20 -0.83
N ILE A 233 7.61 0.50 -1.82
CA ILE A 233 7.73 0.20 -3.25
C ILE A 233 9.19 0.28 -3.70
N VAL A 234 9.91 1.35 -3.34
CA VAL A 234 11.32 1.51 -3.77
C VAL A 234 12.22 0.46 -3.13
N HIS A 235 12.00 0.14 -1.85
CA HIS A 235 12.82 -0.85 -1.13
C HIS A 235 12.45 -2.30 -1.44
N GLY A 236 11.19 -2.55 -1.86
CA GLY A 236 10.70 -3.87 -2.24
C GLY A 236 10.98 -4.25 -3.69
N ASP A 237 11.21 -3.29 -4.57
CA ASP A 237 11.64 -3.53 -5.96
C ASP A 237 13.17 -3.53 -6.07
N ASP A 238 13.74 -4.69 -6.36
CA ASP A 238 15.20 -4.88 -6.47
C ASP A 238 15.87 -3.89 -7.46
N ALA A 239 15.20 -3.56 -8.56
CA ALA A 239 15.75 -2.64 -9.56
C ALA A 239 15.69 -1.20 -9.06
N LEU A 240 14.56 -0.78 -8.47
CA LEU A 240 14.44 0.57 -7.89
C LEU A 240 15.37 0.75 -6.68
N ALA A 241 15.48 -0.26 -5.81
CA ALA A 241 16.41 -0.26 -4.69
C ALA A 241 17.87 -0.13 -5.17
N ALA A 242 18.26 -0.86 -6.22
CA ALA A 242 19.58 -0.74 -6.83
C ALA A 242 19.84 0.67 -7.40
N LEU A 243 18.84 1.28 -8.04
CA LEU A 243 18.92 2.65 -8.56
C LEU A 243 18.98 3.70 -7.45
N ALA A 244 18.26 3.49 -6.34
CA ALA A 244 18.23 4.38 -5.19
C ALA A 244 19.60 4.48 -4.48
N HIS A 245 20.33 3.38 -4.46
CA HIS A 245 21.67 3.28 -3.84
C HIS A 245 22.83 3.42 -4.83
N ALA A 246 22.55 3.71 -6.10
CA ALA A 246 23.57 3.86 -7.12
C ALA A 246 24.60 4.93 -6.72
N ASN A 247 25.88 4.61 -6.91
CA ASN A 247 27.01 5.50 -6.59
C ASN A 247 27.13 5.89 -5.10
N GLY A 248 26.54 5.11 -4.18
CA GLY A 248 26.62 5.37 -2.73
C GLY A 248 25.75 6.52 -2.27
N ALA A 249 24.67 6.80 -3.01
CA ALA A 249 23.64 7.74 -2.61
C ALA A 249 22.65 7.10 -1.62
N ASP A 250 22.01 7.96 -0.80
CA ASP A 250 21.04 7.58 0.22
C ASP A 250 19.64 8.18 -0.05
N GLY A 251 19.30 8.35 -1.34
CA GLY A 251 17.96 8.79 -1.74
C GLY A 251 16.92 7.72 -1.41
N TRP A 252 15.65 8.12 -1.21
CA TRP A 252 14.56 7.21 -0.81
C TRP A 252 14.89 6.50 0.52
N ALA A 253 15.16 7.27 1.55
CA ALA A 253 15.52 6.73 2.85
C ALA A 253 14.43 5.78 3.37
N ALA A 254 14.87 4.64 3.91
CA ALA A 254 13.97 3.68 4.53
C ALA A 254 13.23 4.31 5.72
N SER A 255 11.99 3.89 5.91
CA SER A 255 11.23 4.23 7.10
C SER A 255 11.74 3.41 8.31
N PRO A 256 11.60 3.92 9.55
CA PRO A 256 11.86 3.11 10.73
C PRO A 256 10.97 1.86 10.73
N ALA A 257 11.56 0.71 11.03
CA ALA A 257 10.83 -0.55 11.12
C ALA A 257 9.81 -0.50 12.27
N SER A 258 8.59 -0.95 12.02
CA SER A 258 7.57 -1.13 13.06
C SER A 258 7.93 -2.35 13.93
N ALA A 259 7.81 -2.20 15.24
CA ALA A 259 8.01 -3.26 16.22
C ALA A 259 6.78 -4.18 16.34
N THR A 260 5.64 -3.74 15.83
CA THR A 260 4.38 -4.49 15.84
C THR A 260 3.79 -4.55 14.46
N ASP A 261 3.46 -5.76 14.01
CA ASP A 261 2.65 -5.95 12.80
C ASP A 261 1.33 -5.20 12.96
N THR A 262 0.91 -4.55 11.89
CA THR A 262 -0.37 -3.87 11.82
C THR A 262 -1.48 -4.92 11.90
N PRO A 263 -2.38 -4.85 12.90
CA PRO A 263 -3.46 -5.82 13.01
C PRO A 263 -4.32 -5.92 11.73
N ARG A 264 -4.89 -7.08 11.44
CA ARG A 264 -5.78 -7.19 10.28
C ARG A 264 -7.15 -6.57 10.58
N TYR A 265 -7.77 -5.96 9.57
CA TYR A 265 -9.07 -5.30 9.66
C TYR A 265 -10.22 -6.31 9.57
N GLN A 266 -11.17 -6.28 10.50
CA GLN A 266 -12.34 -7.16 10.44
C GLN A 266 -13.39 -6.63 9.46
N ASP A 267 -13.62 -7.39 8.39
CA ASP A 267 -14.57 -7.00 7.35
C ASP A 267 -16.03 -7.16 7.81
N ASN A 268 -16.88 -6.26 7.32
CA ASN A 268 -18.32 -6.45 7.27
C ASN A 268 -18.73 -7.32 6.06
N ALA A 269 -20.02 -7.59 5.90
CA ALA A 269 -20.51 -8.45 4.82
C ALA A 269 -20.27 -7.88 3.41
N GLU A 270 -20.33 -6.56 3.22
CA GLU A 270 -20.09 -5.92 1.93
C GLU A 270 -18.60 -5.95 1.58
N GLN A 271 -17.74 -5.56 2.52
CA GLN A 271 -16.28 -5.65 2.42
C GLN A 271 -15.82 -7.07 2.17
N THR A 272 -16.43 -8.06 2.84
CA THR A 272 -16.07 -9.47 2.64
C THR A 272 -16.24 -9.91 1.19
N ASN A 273 -17.37 -9.56 0.58
CA ASN A 273 -17.65 -9.87 -0.82
C ASN A 273 -16.83 -9.02 -1.79
N PHE A 274 -16.55 -7.77 -1.42
CA PHE A 274 -15.71 -6.87 -2.20
C PHE A 274 -14.30 -7.43 -2.33
N TRP A 275 -13.62 -7.77 -1.23
CA TRP A 275 -12.25 -8.31 -1.28
C TRP A 275 -12.16 -9.63 -2.02
N ALA A 276 -13.13 -10.52 -1.83
CA ALA A 276 -13.21 -11.75 -2.62
C ALA A 276 -13.37 -11.47 -4.13
N GLY A 277 -14.15 -10.44 -4.49
CA GLY A 277 -14.30 -9.98 -5.87
C GLY A 277 -13.06 -9.28 -6.42
N PHE A 278 -12.35 -8.53 -5.57
CA PHE A 278 -11.12 -7.83 -5.91
C PHE A 278 -10.02 -8.83 -6.26
N VAL A 279 -9.76 -9.80 -5.37
CA VAL A 279 -8.83 -10.91 -5.62
C VAL A 279 -9.18 -11.68 -6.89
N ALA A 280 -10.44 -12.12 -7.01
CA ALA A 280 -10.88 -12.88 -8.18
C ALA A 280 -10.75 -12.08 -9.49
N GLY A 281 -11.14 -10.81 -9.45
CA GLY A 281 -11.11 -9.90 -10.59
C GLY A 281 -9.69 -9.57 -11.03
N SER A 282 -8.81 -9.22 -10.10
CA SER A 282 -7.41 -8.92 -10.38
C SER A 282 -6.71 -10.09 -11.08
N ASN A 283 -6.83 -11.29 -10.52
CA ASN A 283 -6.23 -12.50 -11.07
C ASN A 283 -6.82 -12.87 -12.45
N ALA A 284 -8.15 -12.86 -12.58
CA ALA A 284 -8.80 -13.26 -13.84
C ALA A 284 -8.53 -12.26 -14.97
N LEU A 285 -8.46 -10.96 -14.69
CA LEU A 285 -8.12 -9.94 -15.68
C LEU A 285 -6.65 -10.01 -16.09
N GLY A 286 -5.73 -10.26 -15.14
CA GLY A 286 -4.31 -10.50 -15.42
C GLY A 286 -4.09 -11.73 -16.31
N ASP A 287 -4.75 -12.86 -15.99
CA ASP A 287 -4.71 -14.08 -16.80
C ASP A 287 -5.23 -13.81 -18.23
N ALA A 288 -6.35 -13.08 -18.36
CA ALA A 288 -6.93 -12.73 -19.66
C ALA A 288 -6.03 -11.81 -20.49
N ALA A 289 -5.37 -10.84 -19.85
CA ALA A 289 -4.45 -9.95 -20.53
C ALA A 289 -3.22 -10.69 -21.06
N SER A 290 -2.63 -11.53 -20.21
CA SER A 290 -1.47 -12.38 -20.55
C SER A 290 -1.76 -13.32 -21.72
N ALA A 291 -3.00 -13.81 -21.82
CA ALA A 291 -3.44 -14.65 -22.94
C ALA A 291 -3.66 -13.87 -24.26
N LEU A 292 -4.02 -12.59 -24.17
CA LEU A 292 -4.39 -11.76 -25.33
C LEU A 292 -3.25 -10.93 -25.91
N VAL A 293 -2.26 -10.56 -25.10
CA VAL A 293 -1.13 -9.74 -25.56
C VAL A 293 -0.38 -10.42 -26.71
N GLY A 294 -0.05 -9.65 -27.76
CA GLY A 294 0.65 -10.15 -28.95
C GLY A 294 -0.20 -10.96 -29.93
N THR A 295 -1.45 -11.33 -29.60
CA THR A 295 -2.33 -12.11 -30.51
C THR A 295 -2.79 -11.34 -31.75
N GLY A 296 -2.83 -10.00 -31.67
CA GLY A 296 -3.38 -9.14 -32.71
C GLY A 296 -4.91 -9.11 -32.79
N ASP A 297 -5.62 -9.81 -31.89
CA ASP A 297 -7.09 -9.75 -31.82
C ASP A 297 -7.56 -8.44 -31.20
N LYS A 298 -7.71 -7.42 -32.05
CA LYS A 298 -8.14 -6.08 -31.64
C LYS A 298 -9.53 -6.07 -30.98
N ALA A 299 -10.42 -6.99 -31.35
CA ALA A 299 -11.77 -7.01 -30.79
C ALA A 299 -11.74 -7.53 -29.35
N ALA A 300 -11.03 -8.65 -29.12
CA ALA A 300 -10.85 -9.21 -27.78
C ALA A 300 -10.06 -8.27 -26.88
N ILE A 301 -8.97 -7.67 -27.38
CA ILE A 301 -8.19 -6.67 -26.62
C ILE A 301 -9.09 -5.50 -26.23
N ASN A 302 -9.85 -4.90 -27.14
CA ASN A 302 -10.74 -3.78 -26.81
C ASN A 302 -11.81 -4.17 -25.78
N ALA A 303 -12.34 -5.39 -25.85
CA ALA A 303 -13.29 -5.88 -24.84
C ALA A 303 -12.64 -5.96 -23.45
N LEU A 304 -11.42 -6.48 -23.37
CA LEU A 304 -10.67 -6.54 -22.11
C LEU A 304 -10.33 -5.15 -21.56
N LEU A 305 -9.93 -4.19 -22.43
CA LEU A 305 -9.70 -2.80 -22.01
C LEU A 305 -10.95 -2.19 -21.35
N HIS A 306 -12.15 -2.51 -21.87
CA HIS A 306 -13.39 -2.07 -21.23
C HIS A 306 -13.64 -2.74 -19.87
N GLN A 307 -13.29 -4.01 -19.71
CA GLN A 307 -13.41 -4.72 -18.44
C GLN A 307 -12.45 -4.16 -17.39
N LEU A 308 -11.19 -3.87 -17.76
CA LEU A 308 -10.20 -3.23 -16.89
C LEU A 308 -10.68 -1.87 -16.36
N HIS A 309 -11.15 -0.99 -17.24
CA HIS A 309 -11.71 0.30 -16.81
C HIS A 309 -12.99 0.15 -15.96
N THR A 310 -13.79 -0.89 -16.21
CA THR A 310 -14.99 -1.15 -15.41
C THR A 310 -14.61 -1.64 -14.01
N PHE A 311 -13.60 -2.51 -13.93
CA PHE A 311 -13.03 -3.02 -12.68
C PHE A 311 -12.50 -1.88 -11.81
N GLU A 312 -11.57 -1.08 -12.33
CA GLU A 312 -11.02 0.10 -11.66
C GLU A 312 -12.13 1.02 -11.15
N LYS A 313 -13.08 1.39 -12.02
CA LYS A 313 -14.20 2.27 -11.66
C LYS A 313 -15.08 1.67 -10.57
N ASN A 314 -15.37 0.37 -10.62
CA ASN A 314 -16.23 -0.27 -9.62
C ASN A 314 -15.53 -0.36 -8.26
N VAL A 315 -14.21 -0.60 -8.26
CA VAL A 315 -13.37 -0.53 -7.05
C VAL A 315 -13.41 0.87 -6.44
N THR A 316 -13.14 1.92 -7.23
CA THR A 316 -13.20 3.31 -6.76
C THR A 316 -14.58 3.70 -6.23
N ASN A 317 -15.65 3.24 -6.88
CA ASN A 317 -17.01 3.54 -6.41
C ASN A 317 -17.33 2.82 -5.09
N PHE A 318 -16.81 1.61 -4.89
CA PHE A 318 -17.00 0.89 -3.64
C PHE A 318 -16.27 1.62 -2.50
N ASP A 319 -15.00 1.96 -2.71
CA ASP A 319 -14.19 2.71 -1.77
C ASP A 319 -14.87 4.04 -1.34
N ALA A 320 -15.26 4.86 -2.32
CA ALA A 320 -15.98 6.10 -2.07
C ALA A 320 -17.34 5.90 -1.35
N ALA A 321 -18.01 4.76 -1.55
CA ALA A 321 -19.26 4.43 -0.89
C ALA A 321 -19.07 3.97 0.56
N GLN A 322 -17.95 3.31 0.88
CA GLN A 322 -17.59 2.99 2.26
C GLN A 322 -17.17 4.26 3.02
N GLY A 323 -16.32 5.08 2.40
CA GLY A 323 -15.84 6.34 2.95
C GLY A 323 -15.19 6.21 4.32
N GLY A 324 -15.05 7.34 5.02
CA GLY A 324 -14.54 7.39 6.39
C GLY A 324 -13.19 6.71 6.53
N ILE A 325 -13.12 5.74 7.44
CA ILE A 325 -11.91 4.97 7.74
C ILE A 325 -11.49 4.08 6.57
N PHE A 326 -12.45 3.48 5.87
CA PHE A 326 -12.15 2.57 4.76
C PHE A 326 -11.42 3.32 3.65
N ALA A 327 -11.96 4.47 3.23
CA ALA A 327 -11.28 5.36 2.29
C ALA A 327 -9.92 5.84 2.84
N GLY A 328 -9.87 6.24 4.10
CA GLY A 328 -8.60 6.61 4.74
C GLY A 328 -7.55 5.49 4.78
N ARG A 329 -7.96 4.22 4.68
CA ARG A 329 -7.08 3.04 4.62
C ARG A 329 -6.71 2.65 3.21
N PHE A 330 -7.63 2.72 2.26
CA PHE A 330 -7.48 2.04 0.99
C PHE A 330 -7.51 3.00 -0.21
N ASP A 331 -7.55 4.31 0.02
CA ASP A 331 -7.52 5.30 -1.06
C ASP A 331 -6.25 5.13 -1.93
N ASN A 332 -5.10 4.88 -1.32
CA ASN A 332 -3.81 4.67 -1.99
C ASN A 332 -3.80 3.45 -2.93
N GLU A 333 -4.67 2.45 -2.71
CA GLU A 333 -4.81 1.26 -3.53
C GLU A 333 -6.01 1.33 -4.47
N LEU A 334 -7.10 1.99 -4.06
CA LEU A 334 -8.42 1.87 -4.71
C LEU A 334 -8.95 3.17 -5.34
N LEU A 335 -8.41 4.36 -5.00
CA LEU A 335 -8.94 5.66 -5.41
C LEU A 335 -8.60 6.06 -6.86
N GLY A 336 -9.10 5.27 -7.80
CA GLY A 336 -9.08 5.51 -9.24
C GLY A 336 -7.66 5.58 -9.80
N ALA A 337 -7.48 6.35 -10.87
CA ALA A 337 -6.21 6.45 -11.58
C ALA A 337 -5.00 6.98 -10.78
N LYS A 338 -5.17 7.35 -9.51
CA LYS A 338 -4.07 7.78 -8.63
C LYS A 338 -3.58 6.70 -7.68
N SER A 339 -4.25 5.55 -7.68
CA SER A 339 -3.98 4.47 -6.76
C SER A 339 -3.01 3.45 -7.36
N THR A 340 -2.51 2.52 -6.56
CA THR A 340 -1.70 1.39 -7.04
C THR A 340 -2.45 0.58 -8.10
N LEU A 341 -3.74 0.30 -7.89
CA LEU A 341 -4.59 -0.34 -8.91
C LEU A 341 -4.72 0.51 -10.18
N GLY A 342 -4.84 1.83 -10.03
CA GLY A 342 -4.88 2.75 -11.17
C GLY A 342 -3.63 2.60 -12.04
N ALA A 343 -2.45 2.62 -11.42
CA ALA A 343 -1.17 2.44 -12.12
C ALA A 343 -1.07 1.06 -12.79
N GLU A 344 -1.45 -0.02 -12.09
CA GLU A 344 -1.49 -1.37 -12.63
C GLU A 344 -2.37 -1.47 -13.89
N VAL A 345 -3.60 -0.94 -13.82
CA VAL A 345 -4.56 -0.94 -14.92
C VAL A 345 -4.03 -0.12 -16.10
N ASP A 346 -3.46 1.05 -15.85
CA ASP A 346 -2.88 1.89 -16.90
C ASP A 346 -1.69 1.20 -17.61
N MET A 347 -0.83 0.53 -16.83
CA MET A 347 0.32 -0.22 -17.38
C MET A 347 -0.11 -1.49 -18.12
N MET A 348 -1.14 -2.19 -17.63
CA MET A 348 -1.78 -3.31 -18.33
C MET A 348 -2.34 -2.86 -19.69
N ILE A 349 -3.08 -1.75 -19.71
CA ILE A 349 -3.64 -1.15 -20.91
C ILE A 349 -2.54 -0.75 -21.89
N LYS A 350 -1.46 -0.14 -21.39
CA LYS A 350 -0.29 0.24 -22.19
C LYS A 350 0.36 -0.99 -22.83
N GLY A 351 0.58 -2.06 -22.06
CA GLY A 351 1.16 -3.32 -22.54
C GLY A 351 0.29 -3.96 -23.63
N LEU A 352 -1.02 -4.08 -23.40
CA LEU A 352 -1.98 -4.63 -24.37
C LEU A 352 -2.01 -3.84 -25.69
N ARG A 353 -1.96 -2.50 -25.62
CA ARG A 353 -1.98 -1.63 -26.81
C ARG A 353 -0.69 -1.69 -27.62
N THR A 354 0.43 -1.88 -26.95
CA THR A 354 1.77 -1.93 -27.57
C THR A 354 2.17 -3.34 -27.98
N GLY A 355 1.50 -4.37 -27.45
CA GLY A 355 1.88 -5.77 -27.62
C GLY A 355 3.07 -6.17 -26.74
N ASP A 356 3.38 -5.38 -25.71
CA ASP A 356 4.47 -5.63 -24.77
C ASP A 356 4.04 -6.67 -23.73
N LYS A 357 4.48 -7.92 -23.94
CA LYS A 357 4.14 -9.04 -23.05
C LYS A 357 4.78 -8.91 -21.67
N GLU A 358 6.03 -8.44 -21.60
CA GLU A 358 6.73 -8.29 -20.32
C GLU A 358 6.00 -7.28 -19.44
N LEU A 359 5.55 -6.18 -20.03
CA LEU A 359 4.78 -5.18 -19.29
C LEU A 359 3.39 -5.70 -18.87
N VAL A 360 2.72 -6.48 -19.71
CA VAL A 360 1.44 -7.13 -19.34
C VAL A 360 1.63 -8.12 -18.20
N ASP A 361 2.66 -8.96 -18.25
CA ASP A 361 2.95 -9.93 -17.20
C ASP A 361 3.32 -9.22 -15.88
N ALA A 362 4.11 -8.15 -15.93
CA ALA A 362 4.46 -7.34 -14.76
C ALA A 362 3.23 -6.64 -14.16
N ALA A 363 2.37 -6.05 -14.98
CA ALA A 363 1.14 -5.44 -14.48
C ALA A 363 0.18 -6.51 -13.90
N ALA A 364 0.10 -7.70 -14.51
CA ALA A 364 -0.70 -8.80 -13.99
C ALA A 364 -0.19 -9.29 -12.62
N GLN A 365 1.14 -9.42 -12.51
CA GLN A 365 1.81 -9.77 -11.25
C GLN A 365 1.51 -8.73 -10.17
N GLN A 366 1.63 -7.44 -10.49
CA GLN A 366 1.35 -6.40 -9.50
C GLN A 366 -0.13 -6.35 -9.10
N MET A 367 -1.06 -6.54 -10.04
CA MET A 367 -2.50 -6.67 -9.70
C MET A 367 -2.77 -7.85 -8.75
N HIS A 368 -2.06 -8.96 -8.93
CA HIS A 368 -2.14 -10.10 -8.02
C HIS A 368 -1.54 -9.77 -6.65
N ASP A 369 -0.34 -9.20 -6.61
CA ASP A 369 0.37 -8.89 -5.37
C ASP A 369 -0.37 -7.84 -4.53
N ASN A 370 -0.87 -6.78 -5.15
CA ASN A 370 -1.73 -5.78 -4.49
C ASN A 370 -3.02 -6.43 -3.95
N ALA A 371 -3.67 -7.30 -4.72
CA ALA A 371 -4.85 -8.02 -4.23
C ALA A 371 -4.53 -8.98 -3.08
N ALA A 372 -3.37 -9.64 -3.12
CA ALA A 372 -2.92 -10.54 -2.07
C ALA A 372 -2.60 -9.78 -0.78
N ASP A 373 -1.92 -8.64 -0.89
CA ASP A 373 -1.56 -7.79 0.22
C ASP A 373 -2.80 -7.21 0.90
N VAL A 374 -3.69 -6.55 0.15
CA VAL A 374 -4.92 -5.99 0.73
C VAL A 374 -5.81 -7.07 1.36
N ALA A 375 -5.93 -8.24 0.73
CA ALA A 375 -6.66 -9.36 1.30
C ALA A 375 -5.96 -9.96 2.54
N GLY A 376 -4.63 -9.94 2.59
CA GLY A 376 -3.83 -10.33 3.76
C GLY A 376 -4.09 -9.44 4.95
N ASN A 377 -4.36 -8.14 4.72
CA ASN A 377 -4.67 -7.17 5.77
C ASN A 377 -6.13 -7.14 6.20
N SER A 378 -6.97 -7.98 5.61
CA SER A 378 -8.39 -8.10 5.94
C SER A 378 -8.74 -9.47 6.49
N ILE A 379 -9.65 -9.52 7.45
CA ILE A 379 -10.24 -10.74 7.99
C ILE A 379 -11.69 -10.82 7.49
N PRO A 380 -12.06 -11.83 6.69
CA PRO A 380 -13.44 -11.97 6.23
C PRO A 380 -14.40 -12.18 7.40
N LEU A 381 -15.68 -11.80 7.25
CA LEU A 381 -16.70 -11.83 8.31
C LEU A 381 -16.89 -13.22 8.96
N ASN A 382 -16.61 -14.30 8.24
CA ASN A 382 -16.67 -15.68 8.75
C ASN A 382 -15.41 -16.12 9.51
N ASN A 383 -14.42 -15.23 9.67
CA ASN A 383 -13.06 -15.50 10.13
C ASN A 383 -12.27 -16.40 9.15
N GLY A 384 -10.94 -16.34 9.24
CA GLY A 384 -10.02 -17.09 8.38
C GLY A 384 -9.27 -16.18 7.41
N ASP A 385 -8.83 -16.74 6.29
CA ASP A 385 -8.02 -16.07 5.28
C ASP A 385 -8.67 -16.18 3.90
N TYR A 386 -8.51 -15.11 3.12
CA TYR A 386 -8.80 -15.15 1.70
C TYR A 386 -7.82 -16.06 0.98
N ASN A 387 -8.30 -16.78 -0.03
CA ASN A 387 -7.42 -17.40 -1.01
C ASN A 387 -7.01 -16.34 -2.04
N THR A 388 -5.79 -15.83 -1.92
CA THR A 388 -5.23 -14.77 -2.78
C THR A 388 -4.99 -15.23 -4.22
N ASP A 389 -4.94 -16.54 -4.46
CA ASP A 389 -4.85 -17.16 -5.79
C ASP A 389 -6.23 -17.42 -6.42
N ALA A 390 -7.31 -16.93 -5.85
CA ALA A 390 -8.62 -17.22 -6.41
C ALA A 390 -8.89 -16.49 -7.72
N ARG A 391 -9.52 -17.17 -8.69
CA ARG A 391 -10.05 -16.56 -9.93
C ARG A 391 -11.57 -16.42 -9.91
N THR A 392 -12.20 -16.85 -8.81
CA THR A 392 -13.63 -16.70 -8.57
C THR A 392 -13.89 -16.30 -7.13
N ILE A 393 -14.99 -15.58 -6.87
CA ILE A 393 -15.39 -15.17 -5.51
C ILE A 393 -15.58 -16.38 -4.59
N ALA A 394 -16.10 -17.48 -5.11
CA ALA A 394 -16.32 -18.70 -4.31
C ALA A 394 -15.00 -19.30 -3.83
N ASP A 395 -14.00 -19.35 -4.72
CA ASP A 395 -12.66 -19.83 -4.39
C ASP A 395 -11.95 -18.88 -3.41
N ALA A 396 -12.12 -17.55 -3.58
CA ALA A 396 -11.51 -16.53 -2.73
C ALA A 396 -11.94 -16.65 -1.27
N LEU A 397 -13.22 -17.00 -1.03
CA LEU A 397 -13.78 -17.16 0.31
C LEU A 397 -13.48 -18.52 0.94
N ASN A 398 -12.79 -19.43 0.24
CA ASN A 398 -12.55 -20.81 0.71
C ASN A 398 -13.83 -21.54 1.14
N MET A 399 -14.98 -21.19 0.53
CA MET A 399 -16.27 -21.77 0.90
C MET A 399 -16.67 -22.88 -0.07
N THR A 400 -17.09 -24.04 0.46
CA THR A 400 -17.73 -25.12 -0.32
C THR A 400 -19.08 -24.72 -0.92
N LYS A 401 -19.62 -23.54 -0.55
CA LYS A 401 -20.83 -22.95 -1.12
C LYS A 401 -20.74 -21.42 -1.06
N ALA A 402 -20.89 -20.75 -2.20
CA ALA A 402 -20.86 -19.30 -2.30
C ALA A 402 -21.85 -18.64 -1.32
N PRO A 403 -21.50 -17.49 -0.71
CA PRO A 403 -22.41 -16.76 0.16
C PRO A 403 -23.70 -16.41 -0.58
N THR A 404 -24.81 -16.38 0.15
CA THR A 404 -26.15 -16.00 -0.37
C THR A 404 -26.29 -14.51 -0.71
N ALA A 405 -25.24 -13.72 -0.52
CA ALA A 405 -25.17 -12.35 -1.03
C ALA A 405 -24.90 -12.40 -2.54
N THR A 406 -25.55 -11.54 -3.32
CA THR A 406 -25.25 -11.41 -4.75
C THR A 406 -23.77 -11.07 -4.91
N ALA A 407 -23.00 -12.00 -5.49
CA ALA A 407 -21.60 -11.82 -5.80
C ALA A 407 -21.39 -10.48 -6.53
N PHE A 408 -20.44 -9.67 -6.04
CA PHE A 408 -20.13 -8.37 -6.61
C PHE A 408 -19.22 -8.60 -7.81
N ASP A 409 -19.79 -8.71 -9.00
CA ASP A 409 -18.98 -8.77 -10.21
C ASP A 409 -18.40 -7.39 -10.51
N LEU A 410 -17.15 -7.19 -10.09
CA LEU A 410 -16.41 -5.95 -10.32
C LEU A 410 -16.07 -5.74 -11.80
N THR A 411 -16.10 -6.79 -12.63
CA THR A 411 -15.75 -6.71 -14.06
C THR A 411 -16.94 -6.35 -14.96
N SER A 412 -18.14 -6.37 -14.40
CA SER A 412 -19.37 -5.95 -15.06
C SER A 412 -19.87 -4.60 -14.56
N ALA A 413 -20.50 -3.83 -15.45
CA ALA A 413 -21.31 -2.71 -15.02
C ALA A 413 -22.44 -3.24 -14.11
N LYS A 414 -22.78 -2.52 -13.03
CA LYS A 414 -23.89 -2.86 -12.13
C LYS A 414 -25.15 -3.23 -12.93
N GLY A 415 -25.52 -4.52 -12.94
CA GLY A 415 -26.66 -5.05 -13.70
C GLY A 415 -26.34 -5.78 -15.02
N ALA A 416 -25.07 -5.97 -15.37
CA ALA A 416 -24.67 -6.83 -16.49
C ALA A 416 -24.32 -8.25 -16.00
N VAL A 417 -24.88 -9.24 -16.68
CA VAL A 417 -24.54 -10.67 -16.49
C VAL A 417 -23.35 -10.97 -17.38
N VAL A 418 -22.22 -11.41 -16.80
CA VAL A 418 -21.10 -11.97 -17.57
C VAL A 418 -21.55 -13.30 -18.18
N PRO A 419 -21.39 -13.51 -19.50
CA PRO A 419 -21.49 -14.83 -20.07
C PRO A 419 -20.30 -15.65 -19.55
N THR A 420 -20.58 -16.65 -18.72
CA THR A 420 -19.60 -17.70 -18.45
C THR A 420 -19.34 -18.48 -19.75
N THR A 421 -18.06 -18.74 -20.01
CA THR A 421 -17.49 -19.55 -21.12
C THR A 421 -17.24 -18.84 -22.45
N VAL A 422 -15.98 -18.45 -22.67
CA VAL A 422 -15.41 -18.42 -24.03
C VAL A 422 -15.14 -19.88 -24.41
N ALA A 423 -16.13 -20.51 -25.05
CA ALA A 423 -15.91 -21.78 -25.73
C ALA A 423 -15.10 -21.51 -27.01
N VAL A 424 -13.91 -22.11 -27.10
CA VAL A 424 -13.12 -22.16 -28.33
C VAL A 424 -13.98 -22.81 -29.43
N ALA A 425 -14.20 -22.08 -30.52
CA ALA A 425 -15.04 -22.49 -31.62
C ALA A 425 -14.46 -23.73 -32.34
N GLY A 426 -15.06 -24.90 -32.11
CA GLY A 426 -15.04 -26.06 -33.00
C GLY A 426 -16.27 -26.05 -33.89
N GLY A 427 -16.08 -26.17 -35.20
CA GLY A 427 -17.07 -25.78 -36.21
C GLY A 427 -18.28 -26.71 -36.45
N ALA A 428 -19.21 -26.09 -37.19
CA ALA A 428 -20.16 -26.65 -38.16
C ALA A 428 -21.56 -27.13 -37.72
N ALA A 429 -22.53 -26.28 -38.10
CA ALA A 429 -23.73 -26.56 -38.89
C ALA A 429 -24.96 -27.26 -38.25
N GLY A 430 -26.08 -26.51 -38.24
CA GLY A 430 -27.34 -26.99 -38.81
C GLY A 430 -28.56 -27.06 -37.89
N GLY A 431 -29.49 -26.10 -38.03
CA GLY A 431 -30.91 -26.39 -38.23
C GLY A 431 -31.85 -26.59 -37.02
N ALA A 432 -32.67 -25.56 -36.77
CA ALA A 432 -34.12 -25.57 -36.54
C ALA A 432 -34.79 -26.43 -35.42
N ASP A 433 -35.36 -25.68 -34.47
CA ASP A 433 -36.78 -25.65 -34.06
C ASP A 433 -37.42 -26.71 -33.12
N ALA A 434 -38.17 -26.15 -32.16
CA ALA A 434 -39.31 -26.61 -31.35
C ALA A 434 -39.35 -27.97 -30.62
N GLY A 435 -39.62 -27.89 -29.30
CA GLY A 435 -40.80 -28.59 -28.71
C GLY A 435 -40.58 -29.59 -27.57
N ALA A 436 -41.11 -29.22 -26.40
CA ALA A 436 -41.78 -30.07 -25.38
C ALA A 436 -41.04 -31.23 -24.66
N ALA A 437 -41.07 -31.17 -23.33
CA ALA A 437 -40.93 -32.29 -22.39
C ALA A 437 -42.28 -33.08 -22.28
N PRO A 438 -42.46 -34.13 -21.43
CA PRO A 438 -41.52 -34.86 -20.56
C PRO A 438 -41.71 -36.42 -20.55
N GLY A 439 -40.83 -37.14 -19.83
CA GLY A 439 -41.22 -38.36 -19.08
C GLY A 439 -40.29 -39.58 -19.15
N GLY A 440 -39.96 -40.14 -17.97
CA GLY A 440 -39.97 -41.60 -17.75
C GLY A 440 -38.65 -42.36 -17.53
N ASP A 441 -38.29 -42.51 -16.25
CA ASP A 441 -37.84 -43.72 -15.54
C ASP A 441 -36.64 -44.62 -15.93
N ALA A 442 -35.85 -44.85 -14.87
CA ALA A 442 -35.29 -46.12 -14.37
C ALA A 442 -34.06 -46.80 -15.03
N GLY A 443 -32.95 -46.75 -14.28
CA GLY A 443 -32.37 -47.95 -13.65
C GLY A 443 -31.25 -48.68 -14.38
N GLY A 444 -30.11 -48.89 -13.70
CA GLY A 444 -29.15 -49.93 -14.07
C GLY A 444 -27.72 -49.70 -13.61
N ALA A 445 -27.34 -50.37 -12.52
CA ALA A 445 -25.99 -50.43 -11.96
C ALA A 445 -24.99 -51.21 -12.84
N GLY A 446 -23.67 -50.97 -12.69
CA GLY A 446 -22.65 -51.85 -13.29
C GLY A 446 -21.19 -51.39 -13.18
N ALA A 447 -20.59 -51.68 -12.02
CA ALA A 447 -19.18 -51.79 -11.66
C ALA A 447 -18.04 -51.85 -12.72
N ALA A 448 -16.97 -51.09 -12.40
CA ALA A 448 -15.57 -51.51 -12.18
C ALA A 448 -14.51 -51.60 -13.32
N HIS A 449 -13.37 -50.99 -12.97
CA HIS A 449 -11.96 -51.36 -13.19
C HIS A 449 -11.17 -50.95 -14.46
N SER A 450 -10.07 -50.21 -14.16
CA SER A 450 -8.67 -50.49 -14.53
C SER A 450 -7.95 -49.53 -15.50
N HIS A 451 -6.98 -48.82 -14.92
CA HIS A 451 -5.64 -48.42 -15.39
C HIS A 451 -5.33 -48.24 -16.89
N GLY A 452 -4.75 -47.07 -17.19
CA GLY A 452 -3.88 -46.87 -18.35
C GLY A 452 -3.62 -45.40 -18.66
N GLY A 453 -2.76 -44.73 -17.89
CA GLY A 453 -1.94 -43.66 -18.48
C GLY A 453 -0.93 -44.27 -19.47
N PRO A 454 -0.26 -43.49 -20.34
CA PRO A 454 0.42 -42.29 -19.82
C PRO A 454 0.67 -41.12 -20.81
N HIS A 455 1.23 -40.05 -20.23
CA HIS A 455 2.10 -39.02 -20.81
C HIS A 455 1.50 -38.03 -21.82
N HIS A 456 0.99 -36.90 -21.29
CA HIS A 456 1.20 -35.60 -21.94
C HIS A 456 2.16 -34.78 -21.08
N VAL A 457 3.21 -34.31 -21.75
CA VAL A 457 4.25 -33.44 -21.23
C VAL A 457 3.61 -32.08 -20.96
N ALA A 458 3.49 -31.71 -19.69
CA ALA A 458 3.25 -30.33 -19.31
C ALA A 458 4.56 -29.58 -19.51
N ASP A 459 4.61 -28.67 -20.48
CA ASP A 459 5.59 -27.59 -20.45
C ASP A 459 5.26 -26.75 -19.21
N ALA A 460 6.09 -26.97 -18.19
CA ALA A 460 6.09 -26.17 -16.98
C ALA A 460 6.43 -24.73 -17.35
N MET A 461 5.49 -23.81 -17.08
CA MET A 461 5.87 -22.42 -16.89
C MET A 461 6.86 -22.35 -15.71
N PRO A 462 7.94 -21.58 -15.82
CA PRO A 462 8.89 -21.44 -14.74
C PRO A 462 8.18 -20.78 -13.56
N HIS A 463 8.18 -21.50 -12.44
CA HIS A 463 7.86 -20.97 -11.13
C HIS A 463 8.90 -19.87 -10.84
N PHE A 464 8.52 -18.61 -11.01
CA PHE A 464 9.30 -17.47 -10.52
C PHE A 464 9.13 -17.41 -9.00
N ASP A 465 9.91 -18.23 -8.30
CA ASP A 465 10.05 -18.22 -6.85
C ASP A 465 11.05 -17.11 -6.48
N GLY A 466 10.64 -15.86 -6.67
CA GLY A 466 11.46 -14.67 -6.46
C GLY A 466 10.69 -13.37 -6.18
N GLY A 467 9.36 -13.42 -6.14
CA GLY A 467 8.58 -12.28 -5.66
C GLY A 467 8.77 -12.17 -4.15
N HIS A 468 9.59 -11.22 -3.70
CA HIS A 468 9.46 -10.68 -2.35
C HIS A 468 8.04 -10.13 -2.25
N HIS A 469 7.10 -10.94 -1.74
CA HIS A 469 5.74 -10.51 -1.50
C HIS A 469 5.80 -9.22 -0.68
N PHE A 470 5.07 -8.19 -1.10
CA PHE A 470 4.89 -6.92 -0.41
C PHE A 470 4.19 -7.14 0.95
N HIS A 471 4.83 -7.81 1.90
CA HIS A 471 4.28 -8.13 3.23
C HIS A 471 4.24 -6.92 4.18
N HIS A 472 4.54 -5.72 3.69
CA HIS A 472 4.86 -4.57 4.54
C HIS A 472 4.24 -3.24 4.10
N MET A 473 3.38 -3.18 3.07
CA MET A 473 2.73 -1.91 2.65
C MET A 473 1.75 -1.34 3.68
N TRP A 474 1.63 -1.98 4.85
CA TRP A 474 0.66 -1.61 5.88
C TRP A 474 1.35 -1.53 7.22
N GLY A 475 1.75 -0.31 7.57
CA GLY A 475 2.20 0.06 8.92
C GLY A 475 1.23 1.04 9.56
#